data_AF-A0A6I3IET6-F1
#
_entry.id   AF-A0A6I3IET6-F1
#
_cell.length_a   1.000
_cell.length_b   1.000
_cell.length_c   1.000
_cell.angle_alpha   90.00
_cell.angle_beta   90.00
_cell.angle_gamma   90.00
#
_symmetry.space_group_name_H-M   'P 1'
#
loop_
_entity.id
_entity.type
_entity.pdbx_description
1 polymer ?
#
loop_
_entity_poly.entity_id
_entity_poly.type
_entity_poly.pdbx_seq_one_letter_code
_entity_poly.pdbx_strand_id
1 'polypeptide(L)'
;MRKFASITIALIVAAGVMVALPADAAAKVSNGVACTKLNATTSVSGSKYKCSKNPLSTSKKLTWLSIDCLNSAAAYTKSQKDSLVLIANLTAQIPVIDLGITTETANKAEAQKKVDETNLRLTAAKAKLAAATIPADKAAYTSAVAAWTSAARLYTSQVNKITLNIRKLEAAKLAATTQPDQLKSDVENTKSNAQLICTKGF
;
A
#
# COMPACT_ATOMS: atom_id res chain seq x y z
N MET A 1 -40.56 -26.66 39.04
CA MET A 1 -39.44 -27.39 39.66
C MET A 1 -38.66 -26.42 40.55
N ARG A 2 -38.40 -26.83 41.79
CA ARG A 2 -37.60 -26.14 42.85
C ARG A 2 -36.12 -26.04 42.42
N LYS A 3 -35.19 -25.22 42.93
CA LYS A 3 -35.05 -24.08 43.87
C LYS A 3 -33.57 -23.61 43.70
N PHE A 4 -33.25 -22.38 44.09
CA PHE A 4 -31.92 -21.74 44.06
C PHE A 4 -30.80 -22.52 44.77
N ALA A 5 -29.55 -22.39 44.27
CA ALA A 5 -28.34 -22.49 45.08
C ALA A 5 -27.19 -21.67 44.46
N SER A 6 -26.85 -20.61 45.17
CA SER A 6 -25.68 -19.74 44.98
C SER A 6 -24.37 -20.53 45.10
N ILE A 7 -23.42 -20.28 44.20
CA ILE A 7 -22.04 -20.78 44.34
C ILE A 7 -21.14 -19.60 44.68
N THR A 8 -20.65 -19.65 45.90
CA THR A 8 -19.74 -18.73 46.57
C THR A 8 -18.38 -18.71 45.86
N ILE A 9 -17.88 -17.52 45.52
CA ILE A 9 -16.51 -17.30 45.02
C ILE A 9 -15.57 -17.34 46.23
N ALA A 10 -14.69 -18.34 46.27
CA ALA A 10 -13.63 -18.44 47.26
C ALA A 10 -12.51 -17.45 46.91
N LEU A 11 -12.40 -16.38 47.70
CA LEU A 11 -11.28 -15.44 47.70
C LEU A 11 -10.07 -16.13 48.36
N ILE A 12 -9.10 -16.57 47.56
CA ILE A 12 -7.79 -16.99 48.08
C ILE A 12 -7.01 -15.72 48.42
N VAL A 13 -7.08 -15.29 49.67
CA VAL A 13 -6.14 -14.31 50.25
C VAL A 13 -4.91 -15.08 50.67
N ALA A 14 -3.90 -15.13 49.79
CA ALA A 14 -2.56 -15.52 50.19
C ALA A 14 -1.97 -14.38 51.03
N ALA A 15 -1.95 -14.57 52.35
CA ALA A 15 -1.21 -13.74 53.29
C ALA A 15 0.30 -13.85 53.00
N GLY A 16 0.82 -12.93 52.19
CA GLY A 16 2.24 -12.67 52.06
C GLY A 16 2.66 -11.69 53.15
N VAL A 17 3.67 -12.08 53.93
CA VAL A 17 4.33 -11.28 54.98
C VAL A 17 4.63 -9.88 54.45
N MET A 18 4.01 -8.86 55.06
CA MET A 18 4.40 -7.47 54.86
C MET A 18 5.73 -7.21 55.57
N VAL A 19 6.84 -7.32 54.83
CA VAL A 19 8.07 -6.67 55.25
C VAL A 19 7.85 -5.18 55.05
N ALA A 20 7.71 -4.44 56.14
CA ALA A 20 7.73 -2.99 56.16
C ALA A 20 9.13 -2.52 55.73
N LEU A 21 9.30 -2.32 54.42
CA LEU A 21 10.36 -1.47 53.89
C LEU A 21 9.95 -0.01 54.13
N PRO A 22 10.91 0.91 54.36
CA PRO A 22 10.61 2.31 54.56
C PRO A 22 9.77 2.84 53.38
N ALA A 23 8.82 3.72 53.71
CA ALA A 23 7.97 4.41 52.77
C ALA A 23 8.77 5.40 51.92
N ASP A 24 9.63 4.89 51.05
CA ASP A 24 9.99 5.60 49.83
C ASP A 24 8.69 5.72 49.04
N ALA A 25 8.19 6.94 48.87
CA ALA A 25 7.02 7.26 48.07
C ALA A 25 7.02 6.36 46.83
N ALA A 26 6.12 5.37 46.76
CA ALA A 26 6.11 4.38 45.70
C ALA A 26 6.12 5.16 44.38
N ALA A 27 7.27 5.17 43.71
CA ALA A 27 7.49 6.04 42.57
C ALA A 27 6.37 5.78 41.58
N LYS A 28 5.54 6.80 41.32
CA LYS A 28 4.32 6.67 40.51
C LYS A 28 4.69 5.96 39.22
N VAL A 29 4.27 4.70 39.07
CA VAL A 29 4.58 3.93 37.86
C VAL A 29 3.70 4.48 36.75
N SER A 30 4.32 5.18 35.82
CA SER A 30 3.69 5.69 34.62
C SER A 30 4.70 5.71 33.48
N ASN A 31 4.22 5.93 32.26
CA ASN A 31 5.07 6.02 31.10
C ASN A 31 6.19 7.06 31.29
N GLY A 32 7.43 6.65 31.04
CA GLY A 32 8.61 7.52 31.11
C GLY A 32 9.26 7.66 32.49
N VAL A 33 8.65 7.13 33.56
CA VAL A 33 9.24 7.16 34.91
C VAL A 33 10.39 6.16 35.02
N ALA A 34 11.51 6.58 35.60
CA ALA A 34 12.70 5.75 35.71
C ALA A 34 12.43 4.45 36.49
N CYS A 35 13.09 3.37 36.07
CA CYS A 35 13.05 2.08 36.74
C CYS A 35 14.44 1.43 36.69
N THR A 36 14.75 0.54 37.62
CA THR A 36 16.11 0.02 37.81
C THR A 36 16.30 -1.36 37.19
N LYS A 37 15.28 -2.22 37.22
CA LYS A 37 15.36 -3.62 36.80
C LYS A 37 14.74 -3.83 35.42
N LEU A 38 15.58 -4.01 34.41
CA LEU A 38 15.13 -4.36 33.05
C LEU A 38 14.18 -5.56 33.07
N ASN A 39 13.10 -5.47 32.29
CA ASN A 39 12.01 -6.46 32.20
C ASN A 39 11.20 -6.67 33.49
N ALA A 40 11.40 -5.88 34.55
CA ALA A 40 10.45 -5.86 35.65
C ALA A 40 9.06 -5.47 35.14
N THR A 41 8.03 -6.09 35.69
CA THR A 41 6.63 -5.82 35.33
C THR A 41 5.83 -5.47 36.56
N THR A 42 4.85 -4.58 36.42
CA THR A 42 3.91 -4.23 37.48
C THR A 42 2.57 -3.81 36.87
N SER A 43 1.52 -3.77 37.68
CA SER A 43 0.19 -3.33 37.27
C SER A 43 -0.24 -2.16 38.13
N VAL A 44 -0.69 -1.07 37.50
CA VAL A 44 -1.23 0.11 38.18
C VAL A 44 -2.55 0.46 37.53
N SER A 45 -3.60 0.59 38.34
CA SER A 45 -4.95 0.99 37.89
C SER A 45 -5.49 0.18 36.70
N GLY A 46 -5.19 -1.13 36.66
CA GLY A 46 -5.63 -2.05 35.59
C GLY A 46 -4.71 -2.10 34.36
N SER A 47 -3.76 -1.18 34.25
CA SER A 47 -2.77 -1.14 33.16
C SER A 47 -1.50 -1.90 33.53
N LYS A 48 -0.98 -2.69 32.58
CA LYS A 48 0.30 -3.40 32.74
C LYS A 48 1.46 -2.54 32.24
N TYR A 49 2.53 -2.50 33.04
CA TYR A 49 3.76 -1.78 32.76
C TYR A 49 4.95 -2.72 32.75
N LYS A 50 5.94 -2.42 31.91
CA LYS A 50 7.23 -3.09 31.82
C LYS A 50 8.36 -2.07 31.86
N CYS A 51 9.38 -2.34 32.67
CA CYS A 51 10.60 -1.56 32.73
C CYS A 51 11.48 -1.90 31.51
N SER A 52 11.61 -1.00 30.56
CA SER A 52 12.51 -1.19 29.41
C SER A 52 13.00 0.15 28.85
N LYS A 53 13.85 0.08 27.83
CA LYS A 53 14.20 1.27 27.03
C LYS A 53 13.00 1.66 26.19
N ASN A 54 12.71 2.95 26.10
CA ASN A 54 11.65 3.47 25.22
C ASN A 54 12.10 3.35 23.76
N PRO A 55 11.44 2.54 22.91
CA PRO A 55 11.84 2.36 21.52
C PRO A 55 11.65 3.62 20.67
N LEU A 56 10.85 4.59 21.15
CA LEU A 56 10.63 5.89 20.50
C LEU A 56 11.63 6.96 20.94
N SER A 57 12.55 6.64 21.86
CA SER A 57 13.55 7.57 22.37
C SER A 57 14.95 7.11 22.02
N THR A 58 15.84 8.08 21.79
CA THR A 58 17.29 7.82 21.66
C THR A 58 17.96 7.56 23.02
N SER A 59 17.26 7.84 24.13
CA SER A 59 17.76 7.60 25.48
C SER A 59 17.90 6.10 25.76
N LYS A 60 19.04 5.73 26.36
CA LYS A 60 19.30 4.35 26.82
C LYS A 60 18.80 4.09 28.25
N LYS A 61 18.18 5.08 28.90
CA LYS A 61 17.65 4.95 30.27
C LYS A 61 16.47 3.98 30.30
N LEU A 62 16.35 3.23 31.40
CA LEU A 62 15.22 2.35 31.65
C LEU A 62 14.06 3.15 32.26
N THR A 63 12.88 2.98 31.68
CA THR A 63 11.65 3.62 32.15
C THR A 63 10.50 2.62 32.17
N TRP A 64 9.52 2.84 33.03
CA TRP A 64 8.24 2.17 32.96
C TRP A 64 7.52 2.57 31.68
N LEU A 65 7.02 1.57 30.96
CA LEU A 65 6.26 1.72 29.72
C LEU A 65 5.07 0.78 29.77
N SER A 66 3.89 1.28 29.44
CA SER A 66 2.69 0.47 29.31
C SER A 66 2.87 -0.54 28.18
N ILE A 67 2.22 -1.70 28.28
CA ILE A 67 2.24 -2.69 27.20
C ILE A 67 1.71 -2.07 25.89
N ASP A 68 0.70 -1.19 25.97
CA ASP A 68 0.18 -0.48 24.80
C ASP A 68 1.22 0.45 24.17
N CYS A 69 2.04 1.13 24.97
CA CYS A 69 3.16 1.92 24.48
C CYS A 69 4.17 1.03 23.74
N LEU A 70 4.55 -0.11 24.32
CA LEU A 70 5.50 -1.04 23.69
C LEU A 70 4.97 -1.59 22.37
N ASN A 71 3.69 -1.99 22.34
CA ASN A 71 3.03 -2.49 21.14
C ASN A 71 2.95 -1.41 20.04
N SER A 72 2.58 -0.18 20.41
CA SER A 72 2.47 0.93 19.47
C SER A 72 3.84 1.36 18.92
N ALA A 73 4.88 1.36 19.77
CA ALA A 73 6.24 1.63 19.35
C ALA A 73 6.80 0.55 18.40
N ALA A 74 6.45 -0.72 18.65
CA ALA A 74 6.77 -1.82 17.75
C ALA A 74 6.04 -1.67 16.40
N ALA A 75 4.75 -1.31 16.42
CA ALA A 75 3.96 -1.05 15.21
C ALA A 75 4.54 0.10 14.38
N TYR A 76 4.93 1.21 15.01
CA TYR A 76 5.63 2.30 14.34
C TYR A 76 6.93 1.84 13.68
N THR A 77 7.79 1.13 14.42
CA THR A 77 9.08 0.66 13.90
C THR A 77 8.91 -0.29 12.72
N LYS A 78 7.88 -1.14 12.77
CA LYS A 78 7.52 -2.02 11.66
C LYS A 78 7.02 -1.23 10.45
N SER A 79 6.08 -0.30 10.66
CA SER A 79 5.54 0.58 9.62
C SER A 79 6.65 1.37 8.91
N GLN A 80 7.61 1.91 9.67
CA GLN A 80 8.77 2.62 9.11
C GLN A 80 9.59 1.70 8.18
N LYS A 81 9.93 0.49 8.62
CA LYS A 81 10.74 -0.45 7.81
C LYS A 81 10.00 -0.90 6.56
N ASP A 82 8.73 -1.28 6.72
CA ASP A 82 7.89 -1.76 5.61
C ASP A 82 7.70 -0.62 4.57
N SER A 83 7.51 0.62 5.04
CA SER A 83 7.43 1.83 4.20
C SER A 83 8.72 2.08 3.41
N LEU A 84 9.90 2.00 4.04
CA LEU A 84 11.18 2.18 3.35
C LEU A 84 11.40 1.15 2.24
N VAL A 85 11.07 -0.12 2.50
CA VAL A 85 11.17 -1.19 1.50
C VAL A 85 10.20 -0.93 0.34
N LEU A 86 8.96 -0.55 0.63
CA LEU A 86 7.97 -0.26 -0.40
C LEU A 86 8.36 0.96 -1.24
N ILE A 87 8.83 2.04 -0.62
CA ILE A 87 9.31 3.24 -1.32
C ILE A 87 10.48 2.89 -2.26
N ALA A 88 11.43 2.08 -1.79
CA ALA A 88 12.55 1.62 -2.63
C ALA A 88 12.05 0.82 -3.84
N ASN A 89 11.11 -0.11 -3.62
CA ASN A 89 10.53 -0.93 -4.69
C ASN A 89 9.72 -0.10 -5.71
N LEU A 90 8.97 0.90 -5.25
CA LEU A 90 8.23 1.80 -6.14
C LEU A 90 9.19 2.67 -6.97
N THR A 91 10.21 3.23 -6.32
CA THR A 91 11.23 4.07 -6.98
C THR A 91 12.00 3.27 -8.04
N ALA A 92 12.36 2.02 -7.74
CA ALA A 92 13.05 1.13 -8.67
C ALA A 92 12.18 0.73 -9.88
N GLN A 93 10.85 0.73 -9.74
CA GLN A 93 9.92 0.41 -10.83
C GLN A 93 9.71 1.56 -11.82
N ILE A 94 9.86 2.82 -11.39
CA ILE A 94 9.68 4.00 -12.25
C ILE A 94 10.47 3.90 -13.58
N PRO A 95 11.79 3.65 -13.59
CA PRO A 95 12.53 3.56 -14.86
C PRO A 95 12.09 2.38 -15.74
N VAL A 96 11.62 1.28 -15.14
CA VAL A 96 11.08 0.13 -15.88
C VAL A 96 9.75 0.50 -16.55
N ILE A 97 8.88 1.23 -15.85
CA ILE A 97 7.62 1.75 -16.39
C ILE A 97 7.89 2.74 -17.51
N ASP A 98 8.85 3.65 -17.35
CA ASP A 98 9.24 4.63 -18.37
C ASP A 98 9.76 3.98 -19.66
N LEU A 99 10.58 2.93 -19.52
CA LEU A 99 11.01 2.13 -20.65
C LEU A 99 9.81 1.43 -21.33
N GLY A 100 8.87 0.91 -20.55
CA GLY A 100 7.64 0.31 -21.06
C GLY A 100 6.78 1.30 -21.85
N ILE A 101 6.59 2.53 -21.34
CA ILE A 101 5.85 3.60 -22.04
C ILE A 101 6.55 3.95 -23.35
N THR A 102 7.87 4.12 -23.32
CA THR A 102 8.68 4.43 -24.52
C THR A 102 8.52 3.34 -25.58
N THR A 103 8.62 2.08 -25.16
CA THR A 103 8.48 0.90 -26.03
C THR A 103 7.08 0.82 -26.64
N GLU A 104 6.03 0.92 -25.82
CA GLU A 104 4.65 0.87 -26.31
C GLU A 104 4.30 2.07 -27.20
N THR A 105 4.90 3.23 -26.96
CA THR A 105 4.74 4.40 -27.84
C THR A 105 5.35 4.16 -29.22
N ALA A 106 6.52 3.53 -29.28
CA ALA A 106 7.12 3.11 -30.55
C ALA A 106 6.24 2.06 -31.27
N ASN A 107 5.77 1.04 -30.54
CA ASN A 107 4.85 0.02 -31.07
C ASN A 107 3.55 0.65 -31.60
N LYS A 108 3.03 1.66 -30.92
CA LYS A 108 1.84 2.42 -31.37
C LYS A 108 2.11 3.11 -32.70
N ALA A 109 3.25 3.76 -32.86
CA ALA A 109 3.62 4.43 -34.10
C ALA A 109 3.72 3.43 -35.28
N GLU A 110 4.31 2.26 -35.05
CA GLU A 110 4.37 1.20 -36.06
C GLU A 110 2.98 0.62 -36.40
N ALA A 111 2.14 0.39 -35.40
CA ALA A 111 0.77 -0.06 -35.62
C ALA A 111 -0.07 0.99 -36.37
N GLN A 112 0.16 2.28 -36.11
CA GLN A 112 -0.50 3.37 -36.81
C GLN A 112 -0.12 3.40 -38.29
N LYS A 113 1.15 3.17 -38.65
CA LYS A 113 1.56 3.04 -40.06
C LYS A 113 0.75 1.97 -40.80
N LYS A 114 0.48 0.83 -40.16
CA LYS A 114 -0.35 -0.24 -40.76
C LYS A 114 -1.80 0.20 -40.96
N VAL A 115 -2.36 0.98 -40.03
CA VAL A 115 -3.69 1.58 -40.19
C VAL A 115 -3.71 2.51 -41.39
N ASP A 116 -2.71 3.40 -41.49
CA ASP A 116 -2.63 4.41 -42.56
C ASP A 116 -2.46 3.75 -43.94
N GLU A 117 -1.55 2.77 -44.07
CA GLU A 117 -1.37 1.98 -45.28
C GLU A 117 -2.65 1.22 -45.68
N THR A 118 -3.35 0.64 -44.70
CA THR A 118 -4.60 -0.09 -44.95
C THR A 118 -5.71 0.85 -45.41
N ASN A 119 -5.80 2.05 -44.83
CA ASN A 119 -6.77 3.07 -45.22
C ASN A 119 -6.49 3.64 -46.62
N LEU A 120 -5.21 3.75 -47.00
CA LEU A 120 -4.82 4.12 -48.36
C LEU A 120 -5.30 3.08 -49.37
N ARG A 121 -5.08 1.78 -49.09
CA ARG A 121 -5.56 0.68 -49.94
C ARG A 121 -7.08 0.61 -50.02
N LEU A 122 -7.76 0.85 -48.89
CA LEU A 122 -9.22 0.94 -48.86
C LEU A 122 -9.74 2.08 -49.76
N THR A 123 -9.12 3.25 -49.68
CA THR A 123 -9.47 4.40 -50.51
C THR A 123 -9.26 4.09 -52.00
N ALA A 124 -8.13 3.49 -52.36
CA ALA A 124 -7.86 3.06 -53.73
C ALA A 124 -8.88 2.03 -54.23
N ALA A 125 -9.26 1.05 -53.39
CA ALA A 125 -10.27 0.05 -53.75
C ALA A 125 -11.66 0.68 -53.97
N LYS A 126 -12.05 1.65 -53.14
CA LYS A 126 -13.31 2.41 -53.31
C LYS A 126 -13.31 3.22 -54.61
N ALA A 127 -12.19 3.86 -54.95
CA ALA A 127 -12.05 4.59 -56.21
C ALA A 127 -12.18 3.67 -57.43
N LYS A 128 -11.53 2.50 -57.40
CA LYS A 128 -11.65 1.48 -58.46
C LYS A 128 -13.07 0.95 -58.59
N LEU A 129 -13.76 0.70 -57.48
CA LEU A 129 -15.17 0.29 -57.49
C LEU A 129 -16.06 1.36 -58.13
N ALA A 130 -15.86 2.63 -57.80
CA ALA A 130 -16.63 3.74 -58.36
C ALA A 130 -16.41 3.92 -59.88
N ALA A 131 -15.19 3.65 -60.36
CA ALA A 131 -14.83 3.74 -61.78
C ALA A 131 -15.23 2.50 -62.60
N ALA A 132 -15.54 1.36 -61.95
CA ALA A 132 -15.81 0.11 -62.64
C ALA A 132 -17.15 0.15 -63.40
N THR A 133 -17.11 -0.15 -64.69
CA THR A 133 -18.30 -0.25 -65.55
C THR A 133 -18.71 -1.71 -65.82
N ILE A 134 -17.78 -2.65 -65.68
CA ILE A 134 -17.97 -4.08 -65.94
C ILE A 134 -18.48 -4.79 -64.68
N PRO A 135 -19.54 -5.63 -64.77
CA PRO A 135 -20.10 -6.34 -63.61
C PRO A 135 -19.10 -7.19 -62.83
N ALA A 136 -18.20 -7.90 -63.53
CA ALA A 136 -17.16 -8.73 -62.91
C ALA A 136 -16.20 -7.90 -62.03
N ASP A 137 -15.74 -6.75 -62.54
CA ASP A 137 -14.87 -5.83 -61.80
C ASP A 137 -15.58 -5.21 -60.60
N LYS A 138 -16.86 -4.85 -60.75
CA LYS A 138 -17.68 -4.36 -59.62
C LYS A 138 -17.76 -5.38 -58.50
N ALA A 139 -17.98 -6.65 -58.82
CA ALA A 139 -18.01 -7.72 -57.82
C ALA A 139 -16.65 -7.87 -57.13
N ALA A 140 -15.55 -7.93 -57.89
CA ALA A 140 -14.21 -8.06 -57.36
C ALA A 140 -13.81 -6.87 -56.44
N TYR A 141 -14.07 -5.63 -56.87
CA TYR A 141 -13.75 -4.45 -56.06
C TYR A 141 -14.67 -4.31 -54.85
N THR A 142 -15.92 -4.76 -54.90
CA THR A 142 -16.81 -4.80 -53.73
C THR A 142 -16.23 -5.73 -52.66
N SER A 143 -15.77 -6.93 -53.03
CA SER A 143 -15.09 -7.85 -52.12
C SER A 143 -13.80 -7.26 -51.57
N ALA A 144 -13.00 -6.57 -52.40
CA ALA A 144 -11.78 -5.89 -51.95
C ALA A 144 -12.07 -4.79 -50.93
N VAL A 145 -13.09 -3.95 -51.16
CA VAL A 145 -13.52 -2.90 -50.22
C VAL A 145 -13.94 -3.52 -48.88
N ALA A 146 -14.71 -4.62 -48.90
CA ALA A 146 -15.12 -5.32 -47.68
C ALA A 146 -13.92 -5.89 -46.90
N ALA A 147 -12.95 -6.49 -47.59
CA ALA A 147 -11.72 -7.01 -47.00
C ALA A 147 -10.89 -5.90 -46.35
N TRP A 148 -10.61 -4.82 -47.07
CA TRP A 148 -9.83 -3.69 -46.55
C TRP A 148 -10.54 -2.95 -45.42
N THR A 149 -11.88 -2.85 -45.46
CA THR A 149 -12.67 -2.28 -44.36
C THR A 149 -12.50 -3.10 -43.08
N SER A 150 -12.53 -4.43 -43.21
CA SER A 150 -12.33 -5.32 -42.06
C SER A 150 -10.90 -5.25 -41.53
N ALA A 151 -9.90 -5.23 -42.41
CA ALA A 151 -8.49 -5.03 -42.03
C ALA A 151 -8.26 -3.69 -41.30
N ALA A 152 -8.83 -2.59 -41.81
CA ALA A 152 -8.69 -1.26 -41.19
C ALA A 152 -9.25 -1.26 -39.76
N ARG A 153 -10.41 -1.88 -39.55
CA ARG A 153 -11.01 -2.03 -38.21
C ARG A 153 -10.13 -2.84 -37.27
N LEU A 154 -9.56 -3.95 -37.75
CA LEU A 154 -8.68 -4.81 -36.95
C LEU A 154 -7.42 -4.06 -36.51
N TYR A 155 -6.71 -3.38 -37.41
CA TYR A 155 -5.51 -2.63 -37.04
C TYR A 155 -5.82 -1.42 -36.15
N THR A 156 -6.95 -0.75 -36.38
CA THR A 156 -7.43 0.33 -35.49
C THR A 156 -7.68 -0.21 -34.07
N SER A 157 -8.30 -1.38 -33.94
CA SER A 157 -8.50 -2.04 -32.65
C SER A 157 -7.16 -2.33 -31.94
N GLN A 158 -6.15 -2.77 -32.68
CA GLN A 158 -4.81 -3.00 -32.14
C GLN A 158 -4.16 -1.70 -31.62
N VAL A 159 -4.26 -0.59 -32.36
CA VAL A 159 -3.78 0.73 -31.90
C VAL A 159 -4.50 1.17 -30.62
N ASN A 160 -5.81 0.94 -30.54
CA ASN A 160 -6.60 1.25 -29.34
C ASN A 160 -6.13 0.42 -28.14
N LYS A 161 -5.85 -0.89 -28.34
CA LYS A 161 -5.31 -1.75 -27.29
C LYS A 161 -3.95 -1.25 -26.77
N ILE A 162 -3.02 -0.89 -27.66
CA ILE A 162 -1.72 -0.31 -27.28
C ILE A 162 -1.92 0.99 -26.51
N THR A 163 -2.84 1.86 -26.99
CA THR A 163 -3.15 3.12 -26.30
C THR A 163 -3.67 2.88 -24.88
N LEU A 164 -4.50 1.85 -24.66
CA LEU A 164 -4.95 1.48 -23.32
C LEU A 164 -3.81 0.96 -22.44
N ASN A 165 -2.86 0.20 -23.00
CA ASN A 165 -1.68 -0.27 -22.26
C ASN A 165 -0.81 0.90 -21.81
N ILE A 166 -0.54 1.88 -22.69
CA ILE A 166 0.19 3.11 -22.35
C ILE A 166 -0.49 3.82 -21.17
N ARG A 167 -1.81 4.03 -21.22
CA ARG A 167 -2.55 4.66 -20.11
C ARG A 167 -2.44 3.91 -18.79
N LYS A 168 -2.42 2.57 -18.83
CA LYS A 168 -2.22 1.75 -17.62
C LYS A 168 -0.81 1.95 -17.04
N LEU A 169 0.20 2.03 -17.90
CA LEU A 169 1.58 2.31 -17.48
C LEU A 169 1.71 3.72 -16.91
N GLU A 170 1.10 4.72 -17.53
CA GLU A 170 1.06 6.11 -17.02
C GLU A 170 0.39 6.18 -15.64
N ALA A 171 -0.74 5.48 -15.45
CA ALA A 171 -1.40 5.39 -14.15
C ALA A 171 -0.52 4.69 -13.10
N ALA A 172 0.18 3.61 -13.47
CA ALA A 172 1.12 2.92 -12.60
C ALA A 172 2.30 3.83 -12.21
N LYS A 173 2.84 4.62 -13.15
CA LYS A 173 3.88 5.61 -12.90
C LYS A 173 3.40 6.66 -11.90
N LEU A 174 2.19 7.18 -12.11
CA LEU A 174 1.60 8.17 -11.21
C LEU A 174 1.49 7.61 -9.79
N ALA A 175 0.96 6.39 -9.63
CA ALA A 175 0.87 5.72 -8.33
C ALA A 175 2.26 5.52 -7.69
N ALA A 176 3.24 5.05 -8.47
CA ALA A 176 4.61 4.87 -7.97
C ALA A 176 5.29 6.17 -7.53
N THR A 177 4.85 7.31 -8.08
CA THR A 177 5.38 8.63 -7.74
C THR A 177 4.68 9.25 -6.53
N THR A 178 3.36 9.03 -6.37
CA THR A 178 2.56 9.67 -5.29
C THR A 178 2.49 8.86 -4.00
N GLN A 179 2.49 7.52 -4.12
CA GLN A 179 2.38 6.63 -2.97
C GLN A 179 3.52 6.78 -1.94
N PRO A 180 4.79 7.08 -2.31
CA PRO A 180 5.85 7.32 -1.34
C PRO A 180 5.55 8.43 -0.32
N ASP A 181 4.92 9.53 -0.74
CA ASP A 181 4.61 10.64 0.18
C ASP A 181 3.45 10.29 1.11
N GLN A 182 2.45 9.53 0.61
CA GLN A 182 1.40 8.98 1.46
C GLN A 182 1.99 8.04 2.53
N LEU A 183 2.89 7.15 2.14
CA LEU A 183 3.55 6.22 3.07
C LEU A 183 4.36 6.95 4.14
N LYS A 184 5.04 8.05 3.80
CA LYS A 184 5.74 8.89 4.79
C LYS A 184 4.76 9.52 5.78
N SER A 185 3.62 10.04 5.29
CA SER A 185 2.56 10.60 6.14
C SER A 185 1.99 9.55 7.11
N ASP A 186 1.70 8.35 6.61
CA ASP A 186 1.16 7.25 7.41
C ASP A 186 2.14 6.80 8.51
N VAL A 187 3.45 6.79 8.22
CA VAL A 187 4.51 6.50 9.20
C VAL A 187 4.56 7.58 10.28
N GLU A 188 4.51 8.87 9.92
CA GLU A 188 4.51 9.97 10.91
C GLU A 188 3.22 10.00 11.74
N ASN A 189 2.07 9.63 11.17
CA ASN A 189 0.83 9.45 11.93
C ASN A 189 0.96 8.29 12.93
N THR A 190 1.51 7.16 12.50
CA THR A 190 1.75 5.99 13.37
C THR A 190 2.70 6.35 14.52
N LYS A 191 3.75 7.13 14.22
CA LYS A 191 4.69 7.66 15.21
C LYS A 191 4.01 8.57 16.22
N SER A 192 3.20 9.52 15.75
CA SER A 192 2.47 10.48 16.59
C SER A 192 1.51 9.75 17.54
N ASN A 193 0.80 8.75 17.04
CA ASN A 193 -0.07 7.89 17.86
C ASN A 193 0.74 7.12 18.91
N ALA A 194 1.87 6.52 18.53
CA ALA A 194 2.73 5.81 19.46
C ALA A 194 3.30 6.76 20.53
N GLN A 195 3.71 7.97 20.15
CA GLN A 195 4.19 8.99 21.09
C GLN A 195 3.10 9.42 22.07
N LEU A 196 1.86 9.61 21.62
CA LEU A 196 0.73 9.96 22.47
C LEU A 196 0.51 8.89 23.55
N ILE A 197 0.47 7.62 23.15
CA ILE A 197 0.29 6.49 24.06
C ILE A 197 1.47 6.40 25.04
N CYS A 198 2.70 6.58 24.54
CA CYS A 198 3.93 6.50 25.32
C CYS A 198 4.23 7.72 26.21
N THR A 199 3.47 8.82 26.12
CA THR A 199 3.65 10.02 26.96
C THR A 199 2.52 10.18 27.97
N LYS A 200 1.28 9.88 27.59
CA LYS A 200 0.10 10.12 28.43
C LYS A 200 -0.32 8.98 29.35
N GLY A 201 0.43 7.87 29.37
CA GLY A 201 0.11 6.60 30.05
C GLY A 201 -1.07 6.61 31.03
N PHE A 202 -2.06 5.76 30.79
CA PHE A 202 -3.30 5.64 31.57
C PHE A 202 -3.07 5.59 33.10
#